data_AF-A0A1Q7C2W0-F1
#
_entry.id   AF-A0A1Q7C2W0-F1
#
_cell.length_a   1.000
_cell.length_b   1.000
_cell.length_c   1.000
_cell.angle_alpha   90.00
_cell.angle_beta   90.00
_cell.angle_gamma   90.00
#
_symmetry.space_group_name_H-M   'P 1'
#
loop_
_entity.id
_entity.type
_entity.pdbx_description
1 polymer ?
#
loop_
_entity_poly.entity_id
_entity_poly.type
_entity_poly.pdbx_seq_one_letter_code
_entity_poly.pdbx_strand_id
1 'polypeptide(L)'
;MGTAPVLGREAELAALDAAYAAAEAGTGGTVVVSGPAGIGKTSLVAVAQRRYADRGALVLAGPTGRYPLRRPPTPRSASPRRAG
;
A
#
# COMPACT_ATOMS: atom_id res chain seq x y z
N MET A 1 16.52 3.65 -10.75
CA MET A 1 17.38 2.87 -9.83
C MET A 1 16.60 1.65 -9.36
N GLY A 2 17.06 0.46 -9.74
CA GLY A 2 16.30 -0.79 -9.85
C GLY A 2 15.75 -1.33 -8.53
N THR A 3 14.57 -1.95 -8.60
CA THR A 3 14.02 -2.72 -7.49
C THR A 3 14.70 -4.10 -7.55
N ALA A 4 15.41 -4.47 -6.50
CA ALA A 4 15.82 -5.87 -6.37
C ALA A 4 14.55 -6.72 -6.28
N PRO A 5 14.46 -7.86 -7.00
CA PRO A 5 13.32 -8.76 -6.85
C PRO A 5 13.21 -9.18 -5.40
N VAL A 6 12.03 -9.03 -4.81
CA VAL A 6 11.78 -9.43 -3.43
C VAL A 6 11.63 -10.96 -3.40
N LEU A 7 12.74 -11.68 -3.42
CA LEU A 7 12.78 -13.14 -3.36
C LEU A 7 12.17 -13.62 -2.04
N GLY A 8 11.16 -14.49 -2.10
CA GLY A 8 10.54 -15.12 -0.93
C GLY A 8 9.53 -14.24 -0.19
N ARG A 9 8.98 -13.21 -0.85
CA ARG A 9 7.92 -12.35 -0.30
C ARG A 9 6.69 -12.22 -1.19
N GLU A 10 6.53 -13.18 -2.09
CA GLU A 10 5.42 -13.24 -3.03
C GLU A 10 4.09 -13.38 -2.28
N ALA A 11 4.07 -14.12 -1.16
CA ALA A 11 2.90 -14.28 -0.31
C ALA A 11 2.50 -12.97 0.39
N GLU A 12 3.47 -12.24 0.93
CA GLU A 12 3.22 -10.94 1.59
C GLU A 12 2.80 -9.87 0.59
N LEU A 13 3.39 -9.87 -0.61
CA LEU A 13 2.94 -9.00 -1.71
C LEU A 13 1.52 -9.36 -2.14
N ALA A 14 1.18 -10.64 -2.26
CA ALA A 14 -0.16 -11.09 -2.60
C ALA A 14 -1.21 -10.67 -1.54
N ALA A 15 -0.84 -10.72 -0.25
CA ALA A 15 -1.70 -10.24 0.83
C ALA A 15 -1.94 -8.72 0.75
N LEU A 16 -0.90 -7.95 0.43
CA LEU A 16 -1.04 -6.51 0.19
C LEU A 16 -1.87 -6.22 -1.06
N ASP A 17 -1.70 -6.99 -2.14
CA ASP A 17 -2.46 -6.84 -3.38
C ASP A 17 -3.95 -7.12 -3.15
N ALA A 18 -4.29 -8.15 -2.36
CA ALA A 18 -5.67 -8.47 -2.00
C ALA A 18 -6.33 -7.35 -1.18
N ALA A 19 -5.60 -6.79 -0.21
CA ALA A 19 -6.08 -5.64 0.57
C ALA A 19 -6.27 -4.39 -0.31
N TYR A 20 -5.37 -4.16 -1.27
CA TYR A 20 -5.49 -3.07 -2.23
C TYR A 20 -6.71 -3.25 -3.15
N ALA A 21 -6.93 -4.46 -3.69
CA ALA A 21 -8.10 -4.75 -4.52
C ALA A 21 -9.42 -4.57 -3.76
N ALA A 22 -9.48 -4.97 -2.48
CA ALA A 22 -10.65 -4.71 -1.63
C ALA A 22 -10.89 -3.20 -1.46
N ALA A 23 -9.82 -2.41 -1.26
CA ALA A 23 -9.91 -0.97 -1.16
C ALA A 23 -10.38 -0.32 -2.47
N GLU A 24 -9.91 -0.80 -3.63
CA GLU A 24 -10.40 -0.35 -4.95
C GLU A 24 -11.88 -0.69 -5.15
N ALA A 25 -12.34 -1.82 -4.64
CA ALA A 25 -13.75 -2.21 -4.63
C ALA A 25 -14.60 -1.42 -3.59
N GLY A 26 -14.01 -0.43 -2.91
CA GLY A 26 -14.69 0.43 -1.94
C GLY A 26 -14.66 -0.07 -0.49
N THR A 27 -14.03 -1.22 -0.23
CA THR A 27 -13.86 -1.78 1.12
C THR A 27 -12.45 -1.50 1.64
N GLY A 28 -12.26 -0.30 2.18
CA GLY A 28 -10.98 0.09 2.80
C GLY A 28 -10.63 -0.72 4.04
N GLY A 29 -9.35 -0.75 4.40
CA GLY A 29 -8.85 -1.47 5.57
C GLY A 29 -7.45 -1.05 5.98
N THR A 30 -6.93 -1.68 7.04
CA THR A 30 -5.58 -1.45 7.55
C THR A 30 -4.80 -2.75 7.54
N VAL A 31 -3.61 -2.76 6.94
CA VAL A 31 -2.68 -3.89 6.96
C VAL A 31 -1.49 -3.55 7.86
N VAL A 32 -1.12 -4.48 8.75
CA VAL A 32 0.05 -4.34 9.63
C VAL A 32 1.15 -5.27 9.15
N VAL A 33 2.32 -4.71 8.82
CA VAL A 33 3.52 -5.48 8.44
C VAL A 33 4.42 -5.62 9.66
N SER A 34 4.48 -6.82 10.23
CA SER A 34 5.33 -7.15 11.38
C SER A 34 6.46 -8.11 11.00
N GLY A 35 7.52 -8.15 11.81
CA GLY A 35 8.66 -9.06 11.58
C GLY A 35 9.97 -8.57 12.21
N PRO A 36 11.04 -9.37 12.20
CA PRO A 36 12.33 -9.01 12.78
C PRO A 36 12.94 -7.73 12.20
N ALA A 37 13.79 -7.05 12.96
CA ALA A 37 14.58 -5.92 12.45
C ALA A 37 15.45 -6.38 11.27
N GLY A 38 15.58 -5.56 10.23
CA GLY A 38 16.40 -5.87 9.06
C GLY A 38 15.79 -6.85 8.04
N ILE A 39 14.63 -7.45 8.31
CA ILE A 39 14.01 -8.45 7.40
C ILE A 39 13.46 -7.88 6.07
N GLY A 40 13.60 -6.57 5.84
CA GLY A 40 13.16 -5.92 4.60
C GLY A 40 11.71 -5.41 4.59
N LYS A 41 11.07 -5.19 5.75
CA LYS A 41 9.70 -4.63 5.84
C LYS A 41 9.56 -3.31 5.07
N THR A 42 10.54 -2.41 5.19
CA THR A 42 10.55 -1.14 4.46
C THR A 42 10.62 -1.35 2.96
N SER A 43 11.42 -2.31 2.50
CA SER A 43 11.53 -2.67 1.09
C SER A 43 10.22 -3.25 0.55
N LEU A 44 9.56 -4.12 1.31
CA LEU A 44 8.25 -4.68 0.96
C LEU A 44 7.20 -3.57 0.77
N VAL A 45 7.10 -2.65 1.73
CA VAL A 45 6.16 -1.52 1.65
C VAL A 45 6.51 -0.60 0.49
N ALA A 46 7.79 -0.31 0.26
CA ALA A 46 8.23 0.55 -0.84
C ALA A 46 7.89 -0.05 -2.23
N VAL A 47 8.02 -1.38 -2.38
CA VAL A 47 7.63 -2.08 -3.62
C VAL A 47 6.11 -1.99 -3.84
N ALA A 48 5.31 -2.25 -2.79
CA ALA A 48 3.86 -2.14 -2.88
C ALA A 48 3.41 -0.71 -3.21
N GLN A 49 4.00 0.30 -2.56
CA GLN A 49 3.75 1.72 -2.84
C GLN A 49 3.98 2.07 -4.31
N ARG A 50 5.13 1.66 -4.88
CA ARG A 50 5.41 1.89 -6.31
C ARG A 50 4.38 1.20 -7.19
N ARG A 51 4.12 -0.09 -6.95
CA ARG A 51 3.15 -0.87 -7.72
C ARG A 51 1.75 -0.23 -7.72
N TYR A 52 1.30 0.30 -6.59
CA TYR A 52 -0.03 0.91 -6.50
C TYR A 52 -0.08 2.31 -7.09
N ALA A 53 1.00 3.10 -6.94
CA ALA A 53 1.12 4.37 -7.64
C ALA A 53 1.07 4.18 -9.17
N ASP A 54 1.75 3.16 -9.69
CA ASP A 54 1.71 2.81 -11.13
C ASP A 54 0.31 2.36 -11.60
N ARG A 55 -0.54 1.88 -10.67
CA ARG A 55 -1.96 1.55 -10.91
C ARG A 55 -2.92 2.74 -10.70
N GLY A 56 -2.41 3.92 -10.36
CA GLY A 56 -3.20 5.14 -10.18
C GLY A 56 -3.59 5.47 -8.73
N ALA A 57 -3.08 4.75 -7.74
CA ALA A 57 -3.35 5.04 -6.33
C ALA A 57 -2.65 6.33 -5.87
N LEU A 58 -3.34 7.13 -5.06
CA LEU A 58 -2.69 8.17 -4.28
C LEU A 58 -1.95 7.54 -3.10
N VAL A 59 -0.61 7.56 -3.15
CA VAL A 59 0.23 7.01 -2.08
C VAL A 59 0.72 8.12 -1.16
N LEU A 60 0.41 7.99 0.13
CA LEU A 60 0.89 8.87 1.19
C LEU A 60 1.86 8.11 2.10
N ALA A 61 3.06 8.64 2.29
CA ALA A 61 4.07 8.08 3.17
C ALA A 61 4.41 9.09 4.28
N GLY A 62 4.49 8.60 5.52
CA GLY A 62 4.89 9.39 6.69
C GLY A 62 6.16 8.84 7.33
N PRO A 63 6.92 9.67 8.06
CA PRO A 63 8.09 9.20 8.78
C PRO A 63 7.69 8.18 9.85
N THR A 64 8.54 7.16 10.05
CA THR A 64 8.38 6.19 11.14
C THR A 64 8.75 6.85 12.47
N GLY A 65 7.80 7.56 13.06
CA GLY A 65 7.86 8.08 14.41
C GLY A 65 6.73 7.51 15.25
N ARG A 66 6.90 7.43 16.57
CA ARG A 66 5.80 7.08 17.48
C ARG A 66 4.70 8.13 17.32
N TYR A 67 3.60 7.75 16.67
CA TYR A 67 2.47 8.64 16.39
C TYR A 67 1.16 8.00 16.86
N PRO A 68 0.22 8.77 17.45
CA PRO A 68 -1.12 8.30 17.74
C PRO A 68 -1.88 8.04 16.41
N LEU A 69 -2.68 6.98 16.39
CA LEU A 69 -3.39 6.50 15.19
C LEU A 69 -4.44 7.52 14.73
N ARG A 70 -4.07 8.41 13.80
CA ARG A 70 -5.06 9.06 12.93
C ARG A 70 -5.37 8.09 11.80
N ARG A 71 -6.66 7.85 11.55
CA ARG A 71 -7.12 7.12 10.36
C ARG A 71 -6.51 7.79 9.11
N PRO A 72 -5.95 7.01 8.17
CA PRO A 72 -5.59 7.57 6.87
C PRO A 72 -6.85 8.19 6.23
N PRO A 73 -6.71 9.29 5.47
CA PRO A 73 -7.83 9.86 4.73
C PRO A 73 -8.42 8.78 3.82
N THR A 74 -9.74 8.64 3.81
CA THR A 74 -10.43 7.74 2.90
C THR A 74 -10.07 8.11 1.46
N PRO A 75 -9.72 7.14 0.59
CA PRO A 75 -9.51 7.43 -0.81
C PRO A 75 -10.78 8.07 -1.36
N ARG A 76 -10.65 9.30 -1.85
CA ARG A 76 -11.78 10.01 -2.48
C ARG A 76 -12.17 9.20 -3.71
N SER A 77 -13.38 8.64 -3.71
CA SER A 77 -13.92 8.01 -4.91
C SER A 77 -13.85 9.03 -6.04
N ALA A 78 -13.10 8.69 -7.10
CA ALA A 78 -13.14 9.45 -8.34
C ALA A 78 -14.59 9.36 -8.84
N SER A 79 -15.33 10.45 -8.71
CA SER A 79 -16.67 10.55 -9.29
C SER A 79 -16.56 10.27 -10.79
N PRO A 80 -17.40 9.39 -11.36
CA PRO A 80 -17.38 9.16 -12.78
C PRO A 80 -17.72 10.49 -13.46
N ARG A 81 -16.78 11.01 -14.26
CA ARG A 81 -17.08 12.14 -15.15
C ARG A 81 -18.27 11.70 -16.00
N ARG A 82 -19.43 12.32 -15.79
CA ARG A 82 -20.55 12.21 -16.73
C ARG A 82 -20.02 12.74 -18.06
N ALA A 83 -19.86 11.83 -19.03
CA ALA A 83 -19.83 12.21 -20.43
C ALA A 83 -21.23 12.78 -20.74
N GLY A 84 -21.24 14.01 -21.25
CA GLY A 84 -22.43 14.63 -21.84
C GLY A 84 -22.76 14.02 -23.19
#